data_AF-A0AAW9W965-F1
#
_entry.id   AF-A0AAW9W965-F1
#
_cell.length_a   1.000
_cell.length_b   1.000
_cell.length_c   1.000
_cell.angle_alpha   90.00
_cell.angle_beta   90.00
_cell.angle_gamma   90.00
#
_symmetry.space_group_name_H-M   'P 1'
#
loop_
_entity.id
_entity.type
_entity.pdbx_description
1 polymer ?
#
loop_
_entity_poly.entity_id
_entity_poly.type
_entity_poly.pdbx_seq_one_letter_code
_entity_poly.pdbx_strand_id
1 'polypeptide(L)'
;KHLTIDSRRLIERWKKEGKSNREVASLLGKAPQTIHTEIKRGTVRKCLGKGRFKEVYSADYAQQSYENNRKHSVKRSSVTKELKEKILHYHNQKFLPEMMVMAKGVNVGISTIYYWIH
;
A
#
# COMPACT_ATOMS: atom_id res chain seq x y z
N LYS A 1 -8.12 5.26 12.54
CA LYS A 1 -8.42 5.58 11.11
C LYS A 1 -7.18 6.18 10.45
N HIS A 2 -6.80 5.72 9.26
CA HIS A 2 -5.59 6.20 8.57
C HIS A 2 -5.79 7.59 7.94
N LEU A 3 -4.70 8.32 7.72
CA LEU A 3 -4.71 9.54 6.92
C LEU A 3 -4.92 9.18 5.44
N THR A 4 -5.80 9.92 4.78
CA THR A 4 -6.01 9.83 3.33
C THR A 4 -4.97 10.65 2.59
N ILE A 5 -4.81 10.41 1.29
CA ILE A 5 -3.93 11.22 0.43
C ILE A 5 -4.30 12.71 0.49
N ASP A 6 -5.59 13.04 0.52
CA ASP A 6 -6.06 14.43 0.60
C ASP A 6 -5.63 15.08 1.91
N SER A 7 -5.74 14.35 3.03
CA SER A 7 -5.27 14.82 4.33
C SER A 7 -3.76 15.06 4.31
N ARG A 8 -2.97 14.20 3.66
CA ARG A 8 -1.51 14.37 3.50
C ARG A 8 -1.16 15.60 2.68
N ARG A 9 -1.87 15.83 1.57
CA ARG A 9 -1.68 17.03 0.73
C ARG A 9 -2.00 18.32 1.47
N LEU A 10 -3.03 18.31 2.33
CA LEU A 10 -3.34 19.43 3.22
C LEU A 10 -2.21 19.68 4.23
N ILE A 11 -1.66 18.63 4.85
CA ILE A 11 -0.50 18.75 5.73
C ILE A 11 0.66 19.41 4.99
N GLU A 12 0.98 18.97 3.78
CA GLU A 12 2.07 19.57 2.99
C GLU A 12 1.85 21.06 2.72
N ARG A 13 0.63 21.46 2.31
CA ARG A 13 0.28 22.86 2.09
C ARG A 13 0.47 23.68 3.37
N TRP A 14 -0.12 23.24 4.48
CA TRP A 14 -0.05 23.95 5.76
C TRP A 14 1.35 23.99 6.37
N LYS A 15 2.19 22.99 6.12
CA LYS A 15 3.61 23.04 6.51
C LYS A 15 4.40 24.06 5.69
N LYS A 16 4.05 24.29 4.41
CA LYS A 16 4.63 25.38 3.60
C LYS A 16 4.18 26.75 4.09
N GLU A 17 2.95 26.86 4.61
CA GLU A 17 2.42 28.07 5.26
C GLU A 17 3.00 28.32 6.67
N GLY A 18 3.80 27.40 7.21
CA GLY A 18 4.44 27.56 8.53
C GLY A 18 3.57 27.15 9.72
N LYS A 19 2.41 26.50 9.51
CA LYS A 19 1.55 26.04 10.62
C LYS A 19 2.26 25.01 11.51
N SER A 20 1.95 25.09 12.81
CA SER A 20 2.42 24.13 13.81
C SER A 20 1.70 22.79 13.67
N ASN A 21 2.32 21.73 14.19
CA ASN A 21 1.74 20.38 14.11
C ASN A 21 0.44 20.27 14.93
N ARG A 22 0.28 21.10 15.97
CA ARG A 22 -0.95 21.16 16.78
C ARG A 22 -2.09 21.80 16.01
N GLU A 23 -1.84 22.90 15.31
CA GLU A 23 -2.88 23.55 14.48
C GLU A 23 -3.33 22.63 13.34
N VAL A 24 -2.39 21.99 12.65
CA VAL A 24 -2.70 21.01 11.59
C VAL A 24 -3.53 19.85 12.14
N ALA A 25 -3.23 19.38 13.34
CA ALA A 25 -4.00 18.35 14.02
C ALA A 25 -5.43 18.81 14.34
N SER A 26 -5.61 20.02 14.85
CA SER A 26 -6.93 20.61 15.11
C SER A 26 -7.75 20.72 13.83
N LEU A 27 -7.15 21.19 12.72
CA LEU A 27 -7.83 21.33 11.42
C LEU A 27 -8.29 19.99 10.83
N LEU A 28 -7.53 18.91 11.06
CA LEU A 28 -7.87 17.56 10.57
C LEU A 28 -8.72 16.74 11.55
N GLY A 29 -9.01 17.27 12.74
CA GLY A 29 -9.62 16.51 13.83
C GLY A 29 -8.80 15.28 14.22
N LYS A 30 -7.48 15.41 14.26
CA LYS A 30 -6.53 14.32 14.63
C LYS A 30 -5.77 14.68 15.90
N ALA A 31 -5.16 13.68 16.52
CA ALA A 31 -4.23 13.91 17.60
C ALA A 31 -2.93 14.57 17.09
N PRO A 32 -2.35 15.56 17.79
CA PRO A 32 -1.07 16.17 17.45
C PRO A 32 0.06 15.16 17.25
N GLN A 33 0.04 14.07 18.03
CA GLN A 33 1.01 12.98 17.92
C GLN A 33 0.95 12.28 16.57
N THR A 34 -0.26 12.08 16.02
CA THR A 34 -0.44 11.46 14.69
C THR A 34 0.24 12.31 13.61
N ILE A 35 0.04 13.63 13.64
CA ILE A 35 0.66 14.56 12.70
C ILE A 35 2.18 14.59 12.87
N HIS A 36 2.69 14.59 14.10
CA HIS A 36 4.12 14.51 14.35
C HIS A 36 4.74 13.25 13.74
N THR A 37 4.14 12.07 14.00
CA THR A 37 4.64 10.80 13.46
C THR A 37 4.55 10.73 11.94
N GLU A 38 3.49 11.28 11.35
CA GLU A 38 3.32 11.33 9.89
C GLU A 38 4.40 12.21 9.27
N ILE A 39 4.62 13.42 9.79
CA ILE A 39 5.66 14.33 9.29
C ILE A 39 7.03 13.69 9.42
N LYS A 40 7.35 13.13 10.59
CA LYS A 40 8.64 12.46 10.82
C LYS A 40 8.92 11.34 9.80
N ARG A 41 7.90 10.60 9.36
CA ARG A 41 8.01 9.52 8.38
C ARG A 41 8.02 10.02 6.92
N GLY A 42 7.29 11.11 6.64
CA GLY A 42 7.12 11.67 5.30
C GLY A 42 8.12 12.76 4.93
N THR A 43 8.99 13.18 5.85
CA THR A 43 10.06 14.14 5.59
C THR A 43 11.15 13.51 4.74
N VAL A 44 11.45 14.17 3.63
CA VAL A 44 12.52 13.79 2.70
C VAL A 44 13.61 14.87 2.66
N ARG A 45 14.85 14.42 2.51
CA ARG A 45 16.01 15.30 2.33
C ARG A 45 16.13 15.70 0.87
N LYS A 46 15.75 16.93 0.54
CA LYS A 46 15.82 17.48 -0.83
C LYS A 46 17.11 18.26 -1.02
N CYS A 47 17.83 17.98 -2.11
CA CYS A 47 19.00 18.75 -2.52
C CYS A 47 18.55 20.09 -3.13
N LEU A 48 19.14 21.19 -2.65
CA LEU A 48 18.91 22.54 -3.18
C LEU A 48 20.06 23.04 -4.08
N GLY A 49 21.12 22.22 -4.24
CA GLY A 49 22.33 22.54 -4.99
C GLY A 49 23.53 22.86 -4.07
N LYS A 50 24.75 22.73 -4.62
CA LYS A 50 26.03 23.03 -3.93
C LYS A 50 26.15 22.43 -2.51
N GLY A 51 25.76 21.17 -2.33
CA GLY A 51 25.83 20.48 -1.04
C GLY A 51 24.84 20.97 0.03
N ARG A 52 23.89 21.84 -0.33
CA ARG A 52 22.83 22.31 0.59
C ARG A 52 21.64 21.39 0.50
N PHE A 53 21.14 20.98 1.66
CA PHE A 53 19.99 20.10 1.79
C PHE A 53 18.91 20.78 2.62
N LYS A 54 17.66 20.47 2.32
CA LYS A 54 16.51 20.88 3.11
C LYS A 54 15.60 19.69 3.36
N GLU A 55 15.19 19.56 4.60
CA GLU A 55 14.15 18.63 4.99
C GLU A 55 12.78 19.22 4.63
N VAL A 56 12.03 18.48 3.81
CA VAL A 56 10.71 18.89 3.34
C VAL A 56 9.76 17.71 3.47
N TYR A 57 8.60 17.92 4.07
CA TYR A 57 7.53 16.93 4.06
C TYR A 57 6.96 16.78 2.65
N SER A 58 6.85 15.55 2.15
CA SER A 58 6.22 15.23 0.86
C SER A 58 5.04 14.30 1.08
N ALA A 59 3.85 14.74 0.67
CA ALA A 59 2.63 13.94 0.80
C ALA A 59 2.69 12.66 -0.04
N ASP A 60 3.20 12.77 -1.27
CA ASP A 60 3.28 11.65 -2.21
C ASP A 60 4.28 10.58 -1.71
N TYR A 61 5.44 10.99 -1.20
CA TYR A 61 6.40 10.07 -0.59
C TYR A 61 5.80 9.36 0.63
N ALA A 62 5.12 10.11 1.51
CA ALA A 62 4.49 9.56 2.70
C ALA A 62 3.41 8.53 2.36
N GLN A 63 2.61 8.81 1.33
CA GLN A 63 1.62 7.88 0.78
C GLN A 63 2.27 6.62 0.22
N GLN A 64 3.28 6.77 -0.63
CA GLN A 64 3.99 5.65 -1.25
C GLN A 64 4.64 4.74 -0.19
N SER A 65 5.26 5.34 0.82
CA SER A 65 5.85 4.61 1.96
C SER A 65 4.80 3.80 2.72
N TYR A 66 3.63 4.39 2.99
CA TYR A 66 2.52 3.69 3.61
C TYR A 66 2.02 2.51 2.76
N GLU A 67 1.82 2.71 1.46
CA GLU A 67 1.36 1.65 0.55
C GLU A 67 2.37 0.51 0.42
N ASN A 68 3.66 0.82 0.35
CA ASN A 68 4.72 -0.19 0.29
C ASN A 68 4.75 -1.03 1.58
N ASN A 69 4.68 -0.38 2.75
CA ASN A 69 4.59 -1.09 4.03
C ASN A 69 3.30 -1.94 4.14
N ARG A 70 2.20 -1.45 3.55
CA ARG A 70 0.93 -2.17 3.54
C ARG A 70 0.99 -3.45 2.70
N LYS A 71 1.72 -3.45 1.58
CA LYS A 71 1.95 -4.65 0.75
C LYS A 71 2.65 -5.78 1.52
N HIS A 72 3.48 -5.44 2.50
CA HIS A 72 4.15 -6.42 3.36
C HIS A 72 3.32 -6.87 4.56
N SER A 73 2.25 -6.13 4.89
CA SER A 73 1.37 -6.43 6.02
C SER A 73 0.22 -7.39 5.66
N VAL A 74 0.00 -7.64 4.37
CA VAL A 74 -1.02 -8.59 3.89
C VAL A 74 -0.44 -9.99 3.75
N LYS A 75 -1.26 -11.01 4.04
CA LYS A 75 -0.87 -12.41 3.86
C LYS A 75 -0.45 -12.62 2.41
N ARG A 76 0.78 -13.07 2.18
CA ARG A 76 1.24 -13.41 0.83
C ARG A 76 0.36 -14.54 0.30
N SER A 77 -0.17 -14.39 -0.91
CA SER A 77 -0.86 -15.49 -1.57
C SER A 77 0.12 -16.65 -1.77
N SER A 78 -0.26 -17.85 -1.34
CA SER A 78 0.50 -19.09 -1.63
C SER A 78 0.52 -19.41 -3.12
N VAL A 79 -0.44 -18.88 -3.88
CA VAL A 79 -0.58 -19.12 -5.31
C VAL A 79 0.38 -18.21 -6.08
N THR A 80 1.38 -18.82 -6.72
CA THR A 80 2.32 -18.14 -7.62
C THR A 80 1.65 -17.72 -8.93
N LYS A 81 2.26 -16.79 -9.67
CA LYS A 81 1.73 -16.32 -10.96
C LYS A 81 1.53 -17.48 -11.95
N GLU A 82 2.51 -18.37 -12.05
CA GLU A 82 2.46 -19.57 -12.91
C GLU A 82 1.28 -20.49 -12.56
N LEU A 83 0.99 -20.63 -11.26
CA LEU A 83 -0.11 -21.47 -10.80
C LEU A 83 -1.48 -20.86 -11.14
N LYS A 84 -1.59 -19.53 -11.08
CA LYS A 84 -2.77 -18.81 -11.56
C LYS A 84 -2.97 -18.97 -13.07
N GLU A 85 -1.90 -18.87 -13.85
CA GLU A 85 -1.94 -19.05 -15.30
C GLU A 85 -2.37 -20.47 -15.67
N LYS A 86 -1.87 -21.50 -14.96
CA LYS A 86 -2.33 -22.89 -15.13
C LYS A 86 -3.80 -23.06 -14.79
N ILE A 87 -4.26 -22.48 -13.67
CA ILE A 87 -5.68 -22.53 -13.27
C ILE A 87 -6.57 -21.87 -14.32
N LEU A 88 -6.18 -20.70 -14.83
CA LEU A 88 -6.94 -19.98 -15.86
C LEU A 88 -6.97 -20.75 -17.19
N HIS A 89 -5.84 -21.33 -17.60
CA HIS A 89 -5.74 -22.12 -18.82
C HIS A 89 -6.71 -23.32 -18.82
N TYR A 90 -6.70 -24.10 -17.73
CA TYR A 90 -7.58 -25.28 -17.63
C TYR A 90 -9.05 -24.90 -17.42
N HIS A 91 -9.35 -23.79 -16.74
CA HIS A 91 -10.71 -23.26 -16.65
C HIS A 91 -11.27 -22.90 -18.03
N ASN A 92 -10.47 -22.25 -18.88
CA ASN A 92 -10.85 -21.92 -20.25
C ASN A 92 -11.08 -23.16 -21.12
N GLN A 93 -10.39 -24.26 -20.82
CA GLN A 93 -10.58 -25.58 -21.44
C GLN A 93 -11.76 -26.37 -20.85
N LYS A 94 -12.57 -25.77 -19.96
CA LYS A 94 -13.75 -26.38 -19.31
C LYS A 94 -13.44 -27.57 -18.39
N PHE A 95 -12.22 -27.64 -17.84
CA PHE A 95 -11.91 -28.63 -16.81
C PHE A 95 -12.55 -28.28 -15.46
N LEU A 96 -12.99 -29.31 -14.74
CA LEU A 96 -13.49 -29.16 -13.37
C LEU A 96 -12.32 -28.95 -12.39
N PRO A 97 -12.49 -28.16 -11.32
CA PRO A 97 -11.48 -27.92 -10.28
C PRO A 97 -10.85 -29.21 -9.71
N GLU A 98 -11.64 -30.26 -9.53
CA GLU A 98 -11.18 -31.58 -9.04
C GLU A 98 -10.19 -32.22 -10.04
N MET A 99 -10.46 -32.11 -11.33
CA MET A 99 -9.59 -32.65 -12.39
C MET A 99 -8.26 -31.89 -12.48
N MET A 100 -8.26 -30.59 -12.18
CA MET A 100 -7.06 -29.77 -12.22
C MET A 100 -6.07 -30.17 -11.11
N VAL A 101 -6.57 -30.50 -9.92
CA VAL A 101 -5.75 -30.97 -8.79
C VAL A 101 -5.29 -32.41 -9.02
N MET A 102 -6.22 -33.31 -9.39
CA MET A 102 -5.93 -34.74 -9.48
C MET A 102 -5.17 -35.15 -10.75
N ALA A 103 -5.56 -34.63 -11.92
CA ALA A 103 -5.03 -35.09 -13.20
C ALA A 103 -3.88 -34.21 -13.75
N LYS A 104 -3.79 -32.94 -13.32
CA LYS A 104 -2.79 -31.98 -13.82
C LYS A 104 -1.77 -31.54 -12.77
N GLY A 105 -1.85 -32.07 -11.54
CA GLY A 105 -0.86 -31.84 -10.49
C GLY A 105 -0.80 -30.40 -9.99
N VAL A 106 -1.92 -29.66 -10.04
CA VAL A 106 -2.01 -28.31 -9.48
C VAL A 106 -1.94 -28.43 -7.95
N ASN A 107 -0.82 -28.05 -7.35
CA ASN A 107 -0.59 -28.11 -5.90
C ASN A 107 -1.31 -26.97 -5.14
N VAL A 108 -2.64 -26.94 -5.23
CA VAL A 108 -3.52 -26.01 -4.52
C VAL A 108 -4.75 -26.76 -4.03
N GLY A 109 -5.24 -26.47 -2.82
CA GLY A 109 -6.49 -27.05 -2.34
C GLY A 109 -7.69 -26.67 -3.23
N ILE A 110 -8.60 -27.63 -3.46
CA ILE A 110 -9.79 -27.49 -4.32
C ILE A 110 -10.64 -26.26 -3.92
N SER A 111 -10.80 -26.02 -2.61
CA SER A 111 -11.51 -24.86 -2.06
C SER A 111 -10.91 -23.52 -2.50
N THR A 112 -9.60 -23.46 -2.69
CA THR A 112 -8.93 -22.25 -3.16
C THR A 112 -9.28 -22.03 -4.63
N ILE A 113 -9.30 -23.07 -5.46
CA ILE A 113 -9.66 -22.98 -6.88
C ILE A 113 -11.09 -22.45 -7.04
N TYR A 114 -12.05 -22.98 -6.27
CA TYR A 114 -13.43 -22.48 -6.26
C TYR A 114 -13.52 -20.99 -5.87
N TYR A 115 -12.77 -20.55 -4.86
CA TYR A 115 -12.70 -19.13 -4.47
C TYR A 115 -12.14 -18.20 -5.56
N TRP A 116 -11.42 -18.73 -6.57
CA TRP A 116 -10.88 -17.93 -7.68
C TRP A 116 -11.74 -17.97 -8.94
N ILE A 117 -12.57 -19.01 -9.12
CA ILE A 117 -13.41 -19.21 -10.31
C ILE A 117 -14.81 -18.55 -10.15
N HIS A 118 -15.28 -18.36 -8.92
CA HIS A 118 -16.46 -17.55 -8.58
C HIS A 118 -16.08 -16.13 -8.17
#